data_AF-A0A932DDU3-F1
#
_entry.id   AF-A0A932DDU3-F1
#
_cell.length_a   1.000
_cell.length_b   1.000
_cell.length_c   1.000
_cell.angle_alpha   90.00
_cell.angle_beta   90.00
_cell.angle_gamma   90.00
#
_symmetry.space_group_name_H-M   'P 1'
#
loop_
_entity.id
_entity.type
_entity.pdbx_description
1 polymer ?
#
loop_
_entity_poly.entity_id
_entity_poly.type
_entity_poly.pdbx_seq_one_letter_code
_entity_poly.pdbx_strand_id
1 'polypeptide(L)' 'MRTTLLLLTGFGTLLLITGCTAVKPWERSTLADYTMRPDRDPLTIALGEHMWFSREAASGGCGVGGGGCGCN' A
#
# COMPACT_ATOMS: atom_id res chain seq x y z
N MET A 1 -0.70 -27.82 30.31
CA MET A 1 0.53 -27.23 29.73
C MET A 1 0.40 -27.03 28.22
N ARG A 2 0.16 -28.07 27.40
CA ARG A 2 -0.08 -27.90 25.94
C ARG A 2 -1.33 -27.06 25.62
N THR A 3 -2.43 -27.31 26.32
CA THR A 3 -3.69 -26.54 26.14
C THR A 3 -3.54 -25.07 26.55
N THR A 4 -2.80 -24.81 27.64
CA THR A 4 -2.50 -23.46 28.12
C THR A 4 -1.59 -22.69 27.13
N LEU A 5 -0.61 -23.36 26.52
CA LEU A 5 0.23 -22.80 25.47
C LEU A 5 -0.59 -22.44 24.21
N LEU A 6 -1.52 -23.31 23.79
CA LEU A 6 -2.38 -23.06 22.62
C LEU A 6 -3.30 -21.86 22.82
N LEU A 7 -3.81 -21.65 24.03
CA LEU A 7 -4.65 -20.49 24.35
C LEU A 7 -3.86 -19.17 24.34
N LEU A 8 -2.62 -19.17 24.85
CA LEU A 8 -1.75 -18.00 24.83
C LEU A 8 -1.35 -17.60 23.40
N THR A 9 -1.04 -18.58 22.55
CA THR A 9 -0.73 -18.32 21.14
C THR A 9 -1.95 -17.81 20.36
N GLY A 10 -3.15 -18.37 20.62
CA GLY A 10 -4.38 -17.91 19.98
C GLY A 10 -4.82 -16.51 20.41
N PHE A 11 -4.58 -16.14 21.67
CA PHE A 11 -4.84 -14.78 22.15
C PHE A 11 -3.85 -13.76 21.57
N GLY A 12 -2.57 -14.13 21.47
CA GLY A 12 -1.54 -13.29 20.86
C GLY A 12 -1.81 -12.96 19.39
N THR A 13 -2.30 -13.92 18.59
CA THR A 13 -2.63 -13.67 17.18
C THR A 13 -3.86 -12.78 17.01
N LEU A 14 -4.85 -12.86 17.91
CA LEU A 14 -6.04 -12.01 17.87
C LEU A 14 -5.71 -10.53 18.09
N LEU A 15 -4.72 -10.21 18.92
CA LEU A 15 -4.32 -8.83 19.20
C LEU A 15 -3.70 -8.15 17.97
N LEU A 16 -2.98 -8.89 17.13
CA LEU A 16 -2.25 -8.36 15.98
C LEU A 16 -3.16 -7.85 14.85
N ILE A 17 -4.42 -8.29 14.80
CA ILE A 17 -5.36 -7.92 13.73
C ILE A 17 -6.28 -6.73 14.09
N THR A 18 -6.18 -6.18 15.30
CA THR A 18 -7.11 -5.14 15.80
C THR A 18 -6.81 -3.71 15.33
N GLY A 19 -5.74 -3.48 14.57
CA GLY A 19 -5.32 -2.13 14.14
C GLY A 19 -5.86 -1.64 12.79
N CYS A 20 -6.46 -2.52 11.99
CA CYS A 20 -6.89 -2.17 10.63
C CYS A 20 -8.34 -1.65 10.63
N THR A 21 -8.52 -0.34 10.47
CA THR A 21 -9.84 0.28 10.25
C THR A 21 -9.82 1.20 9.03
N ALA A 22 -10.89 1.17 8.24
CA ALA A 22 -11.06 2.06 7.11
C ALA A 22 -11.52 3.44 7.61
N VAL A 23 -10.64 4.43 7.50
CA VAL A 23 -10.93 5.82 7.87
C VAL A 23 -11.12 6.69 6.63
N LYS A 24 -11.98 7.70 6.74
CA LYS A 24 -12.18 8.70 5.68
C LYS A 24 -10.89 9.49 5.46
N PRO A 25 -10.64 9.99 4.24
CA PRO A 25 -9.39 10.70 3.93
C PRO A 25 -9.05 11.85 4.88
N TRP A 26 -10.05 12.63 5.33
CA TRP A 26 -9.89 13.76 6.25
C TRP A 26 -9.64 13.36 7.71
N GLU A 27 -9.86 12.10 8.08
CA GLU A 27 -9.60 11.59 9.44
C GLU A 27 -8.12 11.26 9.65
N ARG A 28 -7.29 11.31 8.59
CA ARG A 28 -5.85 10.99 8.64
C ARG A 28 -4.96 12.14 9.14
N SER A 29 -5.53 13.16 9.77
CA SER A 29 -4.81 14.30 10.36
C SER A 29 -3.81 14.91 9.36
N THR A 30 -2.52 14.99 9.69
CA THR A 30 -1.46 15.55 8.84
C THR A 30 -1.36 14.91 7.45
N LEU A 31 -1.75 13.64 7.30
CA LEU A 31 -1.76 12.96 5.99
C LEU A 31 -2.94 13.39 5.09
N ALA A 32 -3.90 14.15 5.63
CA ALA A 32 -5.00 14.72 4.86
C ALA A 32 -4.64 16.07 4.21
N ASP A 33 -3.48 16.64 4.52
CA ASP A 33 -3.03 17.92 3.97
C ASP A 33 -2.85 17.82 2.45
N TYR A 34 -3.22 18.90 1.73
CA TYR A 34 -3.09 18.98 0.27
C TYR A 34 -1.66 18.70 -0.20
N THR A 35 -0.66 19.12 0.57
CA THR A 35 0.76 18.93 0.25
C THR A 35 1.24 17.49 0.35
N MET A 36 0.54 16.66 1.14
CA MET A 36 0.83 15.24 1.33
C MET A 36 0.06 14.34 0.34
N ARG A 37 -0.72 14.93 -0.57
CA ARG A 37 -1.43 14.19 -1.62
C ARG A 37 -0.46 13.68 -2.70
N PRO A 38 -0.45 12.36 -2.99
CA PRO A 38 0.40 11.79 -4.03
C PRO A 38 -0.01 12.25 -5.44
N ASP A 39 -1.27 12.64 -5.62
CA ASP A 39 -1.88 13.05 -6.89
C ASP A 39 -1.91 14.59 -7.08
N ARG A 40 -1.25 15.34 -6.20
CA ARG A 40 -1.30 16.82 -6.18
C ARG A 40 -0.76 17.48 -7.46
N ASP A 41 0.29 16.89 -8.03
CA ASP A 41 1.01 17.45 -9.18
C ASP A 41 1.10 16.41 -10.32
N PRO A 42 0.34 16.59 -11.42
CA PRO A 42 0.33 15.66 -12.53
C PRO A 42 1.69 15.57 -13.26
N LEU A 43 2.51 16.62 -13.23
CA LEU A 43 3.83 16.59 -13.86
C LEU A 43 4.78 15.66 -13.09
N THR A 44 4.77 15.76 -11.76
CA THR A 44 5.54 14.85 -10.90
C THR A 44 5.11 13.40 -11.09
N ILE A 45 3.80 13.13 -11.21
CA ILE A 45 3.29 11.78 -11.48
C ILE A 45 3.82 11.26 -12.82
N ALA A 46 3.68 12.04 -13.90
CA ALA A 46 4.15 11.63 -15.23
C ALA A 46 5.66 11.37 -15.24
N LEU A 47 6.45 12.24 -14.60
CA LEU A 47 7.90 12.05 -14.49
C LEU A 47 8.25 10.79 -13.69
N GLY A 48 7.53 10.53 -12.59
CA GLY A 48 7.68 9.31 -11.79
C GLY A 48 7.45 8.05 -12.63
N GLU A 49 6.36 8.01 -13.40
CA GLU A 49 6.05 6.90 -14.30
C GLU A 49 7.12 6.74 -15.40
N HIS A 50 7.61 7.83 -15.98
CA HIS A 50 8.69 7.76 -16.97
C HIS A 50 9.97 7.13 -16.40
N MET A 51 10.35 7.51 -15.18
CA MET A 51 11.51 6.92 -14.49
C MET A 51 11.28 5.45 -14.14
N TRP A 52 10.09 5.13 -13.63
CA TRP A 52 9.71 3.77 -13.25
C TRP A 52 9.72 2.84 -14.46
N PHE A 53 9.06 3.22 -15.54
CA PHE A 53 9.07 2.46 -16.79
C PHE A 53 10.48 2.24 -17.33
N SER A 54 11.34 3.27 -17.28
CA SER A 54 12.71 3.15 -17.78
C SER A 54 13.57 2.16 -16.99
N ARG A 55 13.27 1.92 -15.70
CA ARG A 55 14.10 1.08 -14.82
C ARG A 55 13.47 -0.27 -14.53
N GLU A 56 12.15 -0.30 -14.41
CA GLU A 56 11.38 -1.37 -13.77
C GLU A 56 10.12 -1.71 -14.58
N ALA A 57 10.06 -1.39 -15.89
CA ALA A 57 8.91 -1.76 -16.73
C ALA A 57 8.51 -3.23 -16.62
N ALA A 58 9.48 -4.13 -16.40
CA ALA A 58 9.28 -5.57 -16.25
C ALA A 58 8.60 -6.00 -14.93
N SER A 59 8.41 -5.10 -13.95
CA SER A 59 7.74 -5.35 -12.66
C SER A 59 6.28 -4.86 -12.61
N GLY A 60 5.85 -4.08 -13.60
CA GLY A 60 4.50 -3.55 -13.73
C GLY A 60 4.46 -2.11 -13.26
N GLY A 61 3.70 -1.26 -13.97
CA GLY A 61 3.60 0.17 -13.71
C GLY A 61 2.17 0.69 -13.90
N CYS A 62 1.94 1.97 -13.64
CA CYS A 62 0.62 2.59 -13.78
C CYS A 62 0.37 2.98 -15.26
N GLY A 63 0.21 1.97 -16.15
CA GLY A 63 -0.02 2.22 -17.57
C GLY A 63 -0.21 0.94 -18.40
N VAL A 64 -0.86 1.07 -19.56
CA VAL A 64 -1.14 -0.03 -20.51
C VAL A 64 0.16 -0.59 -21.07
N GLY A 65 0.58 -1.73 -20.48
CA GLY A 65 1.82 -2.42 -20.83
C GLY A 65 2.68 -2.75 -19.60
N GLY A 66 2.07 -3.24 -18.52
CA GLY A 66 2.79 -3.76 -17.37
C GLY A 66 3.65 -4.94 -17.77
N GLY A 67 4.97 -4.82 -17.66
CA GLY A 67 5.83 -5.99 -17.71
C GLY A 67 5.70 -6.75 -16.39
N GLY A 68 5.57 -8.07 -16.48
CA GLY A 68 5.19 -8.94 -15.38
C GLY A 68 4.18 -9.95 -15.91
N CYS A 69 4.68 -11.09 -16.39
CA CYS A 69 4.00 -12.19 -17.11
C CYS A 69 2.93 -11.86 -18.18
N GLY A 70 2.64 -10.59 -18.48
CA GLY A 70 1.85 -10.17 -19.64
C GLY A 70 0.39 -10.60 -19.65
N CYS A 71 -0.22 -10.88 -18.49
CA CYS A 71 -1.64 -11.21 -18.41
C CYS A 71 -2.44 -9.92 -18.14
N ASN A 72 -3.01 -9.35 -19.21
CA ASN A 72 -4.10 -8.38 -19.16
C ASN A 72 -5.42 -9.10 -18.87
#